data_AF-A0A7C4C967-F1
#
_entry.id   AF-A0A7C4C967-F1
#
_cell.length_a   1.000
_cell.length_b   1.000
_cell.length_c   1.000
_cell.angle_alpha   90.00
_cell.angle_beta   90.00
_cell.angle_gamma   90.00
#
_symmetry.space_group_name_H-M   'P 1'
#
loop_
_entity.id
_entity.type
_entity.pdbx_description
1 polymer ?
#
loop_
_entity_poly.entity_id
_entity_poly.type
_entity_poly.pdbx_seq_one_letter_code
_entity_poly.pdbx_strand_id
1 'polypeptide(L)'
;MDLLKTVTGKIVGGIALLVVVIAAISWWRMDEATKDLFIGGTARIVAWLLVVAVWPWVTFGVIKRVDRMDSNAAGAVLVGAYTALQAALLLYLFRGQPFGPTAWTFFGAAVLIAAVYNLLACDWIAERL
;
A
#
# COMPACT_ATOMS: atom_id res chain seq x y z
N MET A 1 -26.20 28.66 -3.47
CA MET A 1 -25.34 27.45 -3.42
C MET A 1 -24.13 27.62 -2.49
N ASP A 2 -23.68 28.84 -2.21
CA ASP A 2 -22.51 29.08 -1.34
C ASP A 2 -22.76 28.79 0.14
N LEU A 3 -23.96 29.10 0.64
CA LEU A 3 -24.32 28.90 2.05
C LEU A 3 -24.27 27.41 2.46
N LEU A 4 -24.73 26.50 1.58
CA LEU A 4 -24.61 25.05 1.75
C LEU A 4 -23.15 24.60 1.78
N LYS A 5 -22.29 25.11 0.88
CA LYS A 5 -20.86 24.77 0.86
C LYS A 5 -20.13 25.24 2.12
N THR A 6 -20.44 26.44 2.62
CA THR A 6 -19.83 26.98 3.85
C THR A 6 -20.28 26.20 5.09
N VAL A 7 -21.57 25.86 5.18
CA VAL A 7 -22.11 25.07 6.30
C VAL A 7 -21.56 23.64 6.27
N THR A 8 -21.55 22.98 5.11
CA THR A 8 -20.94 21.66 4.95
C THR A 8 -19.45 21.69 5.29
N GLY A 9 -18.70 22.70 4.84
CA GLY A 9 -17.28 22.85 5.16
C GLY A 9 -17.02 22.99 6.67
N LYS A 10 -17.83 23.78 7.38
CA LYS A 10 -17.72 23.92 8.84
C LYS A 10 -18.06 22.62 9.57
N ILE A 11 -19.09 21.90 9.13
CA ILE A 11 -19.48 20.61 9.72
C ILE A 11 -18.38 19.57 9.49
N VAL A 12 -17.91 19.42 8.25
CA VAL A 12 -16.84 18.49 7.90
C VAL A 12 -15.55 18.82 8.65
N GLY A 13 -15.18 20.10 8.73
CA GLY A 13 -14.02 20.56 9.49
C GLY A 13 -14.15 20.28 10.99
N GLY A 14 -15.33 20.53 11.57
CA GLY A 14 -15.61 20.22 12.98
C GLY A 14 -15.54 18.73 13.29
N ILE A 15 -16.09 17.88 12.41
CA ILE A 15 -16.00 16.42 12.53
C ILE A 15 -14.55 15.96 12.42
N ALA A 16 -13.80 16.46 11.44
CA ALA A 16 -12.39 16.11 11.26
C ALA A 16 -11.55 16.48 12.50
N LEU A 17 -11.76 17.69 13.05
CA LEU A 17 -11.10 18.10 14.28
C LEU A 17 -11.46 17.19 15.46
N LEU A 18 -12.74 16.85 15.61
CA LEU A 18 -13.20 15.96 16.67
C LEU A 18 -12.55 14.57 16.56
N VAL A 19 -12.46 14.01 15.35
CA VAL A 19 -11.77 12.73 15.10
C VAL A 19 -10.31 12.80 15.49
N VAL A 20 -9.60 13.88 15.14
CA VAL A 20 -8.19 14.09 15.53
C VAL A 20 -8.04 14.17 17.05
N VAL A 21 -8.91 14.92 17.73
CA VAL A 21 -8.88 15.02 19.20
C VAL A 21 -9.13 13.67 19.85
N ILE A 22 -10.13 12.92 19.39
CA ILE A 22 -10.43 11.58 19.91
C ILE A 22 -9.24 10.64 19.68
N ALA A 23 -8.63 10.68 18.50
CA ALA A 23 -7.44 9.87 18.19
C ALA A 23 -6.27 10.22 19.11
N ALA A 24 -6.02 11.51 19.37
CA ALA A 24 -4.96 11.97 20.26
C ALA A 24 -5.22 11.52 21.71
N ILE A 25 -6.44 11.68 22.23
CA ILE A 25 -6.80 11.23 23.58
C ILE A 25 -6.68 9.71 23.68
N SER A 26 -7.17 8.99 22.67
CA SER A 26 -7.08 7.52 22.59
C SER A 26 -5.61 7.08 22.63
N TRP A 27 -4.74 7.72 21.84
CA TRP A 27 -3.31 7.46 21.83
C TRP A 27 -2.66 7.68 23.20
N TRP A 28 -2.98 8.79 23.88
CA TRP A 28 -2.45 9.08 25.21
C TRP A 28 -2.88 8.07 26.28
N ARG A 29 -4.10 7.55 26.18
CA ARG A 29 -4.65 6.56 27.11
C ARG A 29 -4.24 5.11 26.81
N MET A 30 -3.69 4.86 25.63
CA MET A 30 -3.29 3.54 25.18
C MET A 30 -2.03 3.09 25.93
N ASP A 31 -2.01 1.81 26.31
CA ASP A 31 -0.85 1.19 26.96
C ASP A 31 0.34 1.07 25.99
N GLU A 32 1.54 0.94 26.55
CA GLU A 32 2.79 0.83 25.79
C GLU A 32 2.77 -0.34 24.81
N ALA A 33 2.24 -1.50 25.20
CA ALA A 33 2.24 -2.70 24.35
C ALA A 33 1.36 -2.52 23.10
N THR A 34 0.20 -1.87 23.25
CA THR A 34 -0.67 -1.55 22.11
C THR A 34 -0.02 -0.49 21.20
N LYS A 35 0.67 0.52 21.75
CA LYS A 35 1.43 1.50 20.95
C LYS A 35 2.55 0.84 20.16
N ASP A 36 3.31 -0.05 20.78
CA ASP A 36 4.37 -0.81 20.12
C ASP A 36 3.84 -1.69 19.00
N LEU A 37 2.64 -2.26 19.18
CA LEU A 37 1.96 -3.01 18.14
C LEU A 37 1.61 -2.12 16.94
N PHE A 38 1.10 -0.91 17.17
CA PHE A 38 0.82 0.06 16.09
C PHE A 38 2.09 0.53 15.41
N ILE A 39 3.11 0.95 16.16
CA ILE A 39 4.39 1.42 15.61
C ILE A 39 5.05 0.30 14.82
N GLY A 40 5.09 -0.91 15.36
CA GLY A 40 5.64 -2.08 14.68
C GLY A 40 4.86 -2.45 13.42
N GLY A 41 3.52 -2.40 13.47
CA GLY A 41 2.66 -2.63 12.31
C GLY A 41 2.88 -1.59 11.21
N THR A 42 2.88 -0.30 11.58
CA THR A 42 3.15 0.81 10.65
C THR A 42 4.54 0.70 10.05
N ALA A 43 5.58 0.45 10.84
CA ALA A 43 6.96 0.30 10.35
C ALA A 43 7.07 -0.83 9.32
N ARG A 44 6.39 -1.96 9.54
CA ARG A 44 6.32 -3.07 8.57
C ARG A 44 5.60 -2.68 7.28
N ILE A 45 4.49 -1.96 7.36
CA ILE A 45 3.77 -1.47 6.17
C ILE A 45 4.62 -0.47 5.39
N VAL A 46 5.29 0.46 6.08
CA VAL A 46 6.18 1.44 5.44
C VAL A 46 7.36 0.72 4.76
N ALA A 47 7.99 -0.24 5.44
CA ALA A 47 9.05 -1.05 4.86
C ALA A 47 8.56 -1.80 3.60
N TRP A 48 7.37 -2.40 3.67
CA TRP A 48 6.75 -3.06 2.52
C TRP A 48 6.49 -2.09 1.36
N LEU A 49 5.90 -0.91 1.63
CA LEU A 49 5.64 0.11 0.61
C LEU A 49 6.93 0.59 -0.07
N LEU A 50 8.02 0.76 0.69
CA LEU A 50 9.32 1.11 0.13
C LEU A 50 9.84 0.02 -0.82
N VAL A 51 9.69 -1.25 -0.44
CA VAL A 51 10.06 -2.37 -1.31
C VAL A 51 9.20 -2.36 -2.57
N VAL A 52 7.87 -2.26 -2.45
CA VAL A 52 6.95 -2.19 -3.60
C VAL A 52 7.37 -1.05 -4.53
N ALA A 53 7.60 0.14 -3.98
CA ALA A 53 7.94 1.32 -4.74
C ALA A 53 9.26 1.15 -5.50
N VAL A 54 10.30 0.62 -4.85
CA VAL A 54 11.67 0.54 -5.41
C VAL A 54 11.86 -0.66 -6.34
N TRP A 55 11.10 -1.74 -6.14
CA TRP A 55 11.35 -3.03 -6.80
C TRP A 55 11.41 -2.98 -8.33
N PRO A 56 10.48 -2.33 -9.05
CA PRO A 56 10.55 -2.24 -10.52
C PRO A 56 11.80 -1.50 -11.00
N TRP A 57 12.24 -0.48 -10.25
CA TRP A 57 13.37 0.37 -10.61
C TRP A 57 14.70 -0.35 -10.49
N VAL A 58 14.88 -1.16 -9.45
CA VAL A 58 16.13 -1.95 -9.28
C VAL A 58 16.20 -3.13 -10.24
N THR A 59 15.07 -3.53 -10.81
CA THR A 59 14.94 -4.66 -11.75
C THR A 59 14.78 -4.22 -13.21
N PHE A 60 15.05 -2.96 -13.54
CA PHE A 60 14.89 -2.37 -14.89
C PHE A 60 15.49 -3.23 -16.03
N GLY A 61 16.62 -3.90 -15.79
CA GLY A 61 17.24 -4.78 -16.78
C GLY A 61 16.41 -6.02 -17.12
N VAL A 62 15.60 -6.52 -16.18
CA VAL A 62 14.64 -7.62 -16.42
C VAL A 62 13.45 -7.10 -17.23
N ILE A 63 12.93 -5.92 -16.87
CA ILE A 63 11.82 -5.27 -17.60
C ILE A 63 12.21 -5.07 -19.07
N LYS A 64 13.40 -4.51 -19.34
CA LYS A 64 13.93 -4.36 -20.70
C LYS A 64 14.05 -5.66 -21.48
N ARG A 65 14.39 -6.77 -20.82
CA ARG A 65 14.46 -8.09 -21.48
C ARG A 65 13.08 -8.62 -21.83
N VAL A 66 12.10 -8.42 -20.94
CA VAL A 66 10.71 -8.86 -21.15
C VAL A 66 10.04 -8.03 -22.25
N ASP A 67 10.28 -6.72 -22.26
CA ASP A 67 9.80 -5.80 -23.29
C ASP A 67 10.23 -6.24 -24.70
N ARG A 68 11.52 -6.56 -24.87
CA ARG A 68 12.08 -7.09 -26.13
C ARG A 68 11.47 -8.41 -26.61
N MET A 69 10.64 -9.08 -25.81
CA MET A 69 9.94 -10.30 -26.22
C MET A 69 8.63 -9.99 -26.98
N ASP A 70 8.19 -8.73 -27.03
CA ASP A 70 6.95 -8.29 -27.69
C ASP A 70 5.73 -9.14 -27.30
N SER A 71 5.66 -9.55 -26.03
CA SER A 71 4.67 -10.52 -25.54
C SER A 71 3.94 -10.02 -24.30
N ASN A 72 2.64 -9.77 -24.47
CA ASN A 72 1.73 -9.41 -23.37
C ASN A 72 1.72 -10.48 -22.26
N ALA A 73 1.88 -11.75 -22.62
CA ALA A 73 1.95 -12.83 -21.66
C ALA A 73 3.22 -12.74 -20.80
N ALA A 74 4.36 -12.39 -21.39
CA ALA A 74 5.61 -12.20 -20.64
C ALA A 74 5.52 -11.02 -19.68
N GLY A 75 4.91 -9.90 -20.11
CA GLY A 75 4.63 -8.75 -19.25
C GLY A 75 3.70 -9.09 -18.08
N ALA A 76 2.60 -9.81 -18.36
CA ALA A 76 1.67 -10.26 -17.33
C ALA A 76 2.33 -11.19 -16.30
N VAL A 77 3.19 -12.11 -16.76
CA VAL A 77 3.96 -13.01 -15.88
C VAL A 77 4.91 -12.21 -14.99
N LEU A 78 5.60 -11.19 -15.54
CA LEU A 78 6.51 -10.35 -14.75
C LEU A 78 5.78 -9.59 -13.64
N VAL A 79 4.68 -8.90 -13.99
CA VAL A 79 3.85 -8.15 -13.02
C VAL A 79 3.25 -9.09 -11.99
N GLY A 80 2.76 -10.26 -12.43
CA GLY A 80 2.23 -11.31 -11.54
C GLY A 80 3.28 -11.80 -10.55
N ALA A 81 4.51 -12.06 -11.00
CA ALA A 81 5.62 -12.49 -10.16
C ALA A 81 6.01 -11.42 -9.12
N TYR A 82 6.11 -10.15 -9.51
CA TYR A 82 6.41 -9.07 -8.56
C TYR A 82 5.31 -8.92 -7.51
N THR A 83 4.06 -8.96 -7.95
CA THR A 83 2.89 -8.87 -7.07
C THR A 83 2.87 -10.04 -6.08
N ALA A 84 3.13 -11.27 -6.55
CA ALA A 84 3.18 -12.45 -5.70
C ALA A 84 4.30 -12.39 -4.66
N LEU A 85 5.49 -11.92 -5.06
CA LEU A 85 6.61 -11.71 -4.14
C LEU A 85 6.31 -10.65 -3.08
N GLN A 86 5.68 -9.54 -3.48
CA GLN A 86 5.27 -8.47 -2.56
C GLN A 86 4.16 -8.92 -1.61
N ALA A 87 3.22 -9.74 -2.09
CA ALA A 87 2.19 -10.37 -1.26
C ALA A 87 2.83 -11.33 -0.23
N ALA A 88 3.78 -12.16 -0.67
CA ALA A 88 4.52 -13.06 0.21
C ALA A 88 5.36 -12.30 1.25
N LEU A 89 6.00 -11.20 0.86
CA LEU A 89 6.73 -10.32 1.77
C LEU A 89 5.79 -9.71 2.82
N LEU A 90 4.60 -9.25 2.41
CA LEU A 90 3.63 -8.70 3.34
C LEU A 90 3.18 -9.77 4.35
N LEU A 91 2.86 -10.98 3.90
CA LEU A 91 2.56 -12.09 4.79
C LEU A 91 3.73 -12.38 5.73
N TYR A 92 4.96 -12.42 5.22
CA TYR A 92 6.16 -12.64 6.02
C TYR A 92 6.34 -11.59 7.11
N LEU A 93 6.20 -10.31 6.79
CA LEU A 93 6.31 -9.20 7.76
C LEU A 93 5.25 -9.30 8.87
N PHE A 94 4.09 -9.88 8.56
CA PHE A 94 3.02 -10.15 9.53
C PHE A 94 3.00 -11.60 10.03
N ARG A 95 4.13 -12.32 9.93
CA ARG A 95 4.32 -13.70 10.43
C ARG A 95 3.27 -14.71 9.93
N GLY A 96 2.79 -14.53 8.70
CA GLY A 96 1.91 -15.45 8.01
C GLY A 96 0.44 -15.42 8.43
N GLN A 97 0.03 -14.50 9.32
CA GLN A 97 -1.36 -14.45 9.81
C GLN A 97 -1.96 -13.04 9.74
N PRO A 98 -2.78 -12.75 8.71
CA PRO A 98 -3.80 -11.71 8.83
C PRO A 98 -4.87 -12.25 9.80
N PHE A 99 -4.92 -11.73 11.03
CA PHE A 99 -5.93 -12.15 12.01
C PHE A 99 -7.32 -11.62 11.61
N GLY A 100 -8.20 -12.53 11.21
CA GLY A 100 -9.62 -12.28 10.95
C GLY A 100 -9.97 -11.76 9.55
N PRO A 101 -11.27 -11.72 9.20
CA PRO A 101 -11.75 -11.32 7.87
C PRO A 101 -11.27 -9.94 7.45
N THR A 102 -11.25 -8.99 8.39
CA THR A 102 -10.80 -7.61 8.15
C THR A 102 -9.34 -7.53 7.70
N ALA A 103 -8.45 -8.32 8.31
CA ALA A 103 -7.04 -8.33 7.94
C ALA A 103 -6.83 -8.91 6.53
N TRP A 104 -7.63 -9.91 6.14
CA TRP A 104 -7.63 -10.43 4.77
C TRP A 104 -8.13 -9.42 3.75
N THR A 105 -9.15 -8.62 4.08
CA THR A 105 -9.61 -7.53 3.21
C THR A 105 -8.51 -6.50 2.99
N PHE A 106 -7.82 -6.06 4.05
CA PHE A 106 -6.70 -5.12 3.92
C PHE A 106 -5.52 -5.71 3.15
N PHE A 107 -5.22 -7.00 3.38
CA PHE A 107 -4.20 -7.72 2.60
C PHE A 107 -4.55 -7.72 1.11
N GLY A 108 -5.78 -8.11 0.75
CA GLY A 108 -6.26 -8.10 -0.63
C GLY A 108 -6.17 -6.71 -1.27
N ALA A 109 -6.59 -5.66 -0.55
CA ALA A 109 -6.47 -4.28 -1.01
C ALA A 109 -5.01 -3.86 -1.23
N ALA A 110 -4.11 -4.20 -0.30
CA ALA A 110 -2.68 -3.91 -0.43
C ALA A 110 -2.06 -4.63 -1.64
N VAL A 111 -2.39 -5.91 -1.85
CA VAL A 111 -1.92 -6.69 -3.02
C VAL A 111 -2.43 -6.08 -4.32
N LEU A 112 -3.70 -5.65 -4.37
CA LEU A 112 -4.25 -4.97 -5.55
C LEU A 112 -3.54 -3.65 -5.84
N ILE A 113 -3.27 -2.83 -4.82
CA ILE A 113 -2.50 -1.58 -4.97
C ILE A 113 -1.11 -1.88 -5.53
N ALA A 114 -0.45 -2.90 -4.99
CA ALA A 114 0.87 -3.31 -5.44
C ALA A 114 0.85 -3.82 -6.90
N ALA A 115 -0.18 -4.59 -7.29
CA ALA A 115 -0.36 -5.06 -8.65
C ALA A 115 -0.53 -3.91 -9.65
N VAL A 116 -1.41 -2.95 -9.32
CA VAL A 116 -1.63 -1.75 -10.15
C VAL A 116 -0.36 -0.93 -10.26
N TYR A 117 0.35 -0.73 -9.15
CA TYR A 117 1.62 -0.01 -9.15
C TYR A 117 2.67 -0.70 -10.03
N ASN A 118 2.86 -2.02 -9.87
CA ASN A 118 3.82 -2.77 -10.67
C ASN A 118 3.48 -2.71 -12.16
N LEU A 119 2.20 -2.80 -12.52
CA LEU A 119 1.76 -2.66 -13.92
C LEU A 119 2.18 -1.31 -14.48
N LEU A 120 1.81 -0.21 -13.80
CA LEU A 120 2.10 1.15 -14.26
C LEU A 120 3.61 1.46 -14.27
N ALA A 121 4.34 1.01 -13.25
CA ALA A 121 5.77 1.26 -13.15
C ALA A 121 6.55 0.47 -14.21
N CYS A 122 6.21 -0.81 -14.43
CA CYS A 122 6.86 -1.61 -15.46
C CYS A 122 6.60 -1.05 -16.87
N ASP A 123 5.36 -0.63 -17.16
CA ASP A 123 4.97 -0.03 -18.44
C ASP A 123 5.75 1.28 -18.68
N TRP A 124 5.76 2.18 -17.69
CA TRP A 124 6.53 3.42 -17.78
C TRP A 124 8.03 3.19 -17.98
N ILE A 125 8.61 2.20 -17.30
CA ILE A 125 10.03 1.87 -17.44
C ILE A 125 10.30 1.31 -18.84
N ALA A 126 9.42 0.46 -19.38
CA ALA A 126 9.55 -0.10 -20.72
C ALA A 126 9.51 1.00 -21.80
N GLU A 127 8.58 1.97 -21.69
CA GLU A 127 8.48 3.11 -22.63
C GLU A 127 9.73 4.01 -22.67
N ARG A 128 10.56 3.98 -21.61
CA ARG A 128 11.72 4.88 -21.43
C ARG A 128 13.07 4.24 -21.76
N LEU A 129 13.14 2.92 -22.00
CA LEU A 129 14.39 2.15 -22.14
C LEU A 129 14.72 1.72 -23.57
#